data_AF-A0A7V8XZC3-F1
#
_entry.id   AF-A0A7V8XZC3-F1
#
_cell.length_a   1.000
_cell.length_b   1.000
_cell.length_c   1.000
_cell.angle_alpha   90.00
_cell.angle_beta   90.00
_cell.angle_gamma   90.00
#
_symmetry.space_group_name_H-M   'P 1'
#
loop_
_entity.id
_entity.type
_entity.pdbx_description
1 polymer ?
#
loop_
_entity_poly.entity_id
_entity_poly.type
_entity_poly.pdbx_seq_one_letter_code
_entity_poly.pdbx_strand_id
1 'polypeptide(L)'
;MNRVILVIALLLGTELSAREPGQFGLGLVRIIVPPVVLFQVPNVGANSTASSPTTVSFDQAVLGLGEALRISVRADGDLTLPGGGAIPATNISWTTSNVLNGIGINGALNKITYTPVFESTVGAAAGRVVLTWTLSAPGGGLTAGTRYAALRWRFEAVTP
;
A
#
# COMPACT_ATOMS: atom_id res chain seq x y z
N MET A 1 -18.15 -25.43 15.37
CA MET A 1 -18.45 -25.78 13.96
C MET A 1 -17.36 -25.15 13.10
N ASN A 2 -16.30 -25.90 12.79
CA ASN A 2 -15.16 -25.39 12.00
C ASN A 2 -15.66 -25.09 10.57
N ARG A 3 -15.58 -23.82 10.15
CA ARG A 3 -15.92 -23.42 8.79
C ARG A 3 -14.66 -22.91 8.10
N VAL A 4 -14.25 -23.65 7.07
CA VAL A 4 -13.14 -23.35 6.18
C VAL A 4 -13.58 -22.21 5.24
N ILE A 5 -12.78 -21.15 5.13
CA ILE A 5 -13.02 -20.02 4.21
C ILE A 5 -12.14 -20.21 2.97
N LEU A 6 -12.75 -20.21 1.79
CA LEU A 6 -12.11 -20.39 0.49
C LEU A 6 -11.88 -19.02 -0.16
N VAL A 7 -10.61 -18.62 -0.31
CA VAL A 7 -10.22 -17.40 -1.02
C VAL A 7 -9.73 -17.80 -2.42
N ILE A 8 -10.54 -17.53 -3.45
CA ILE A 8 -10.16 -17.76 -4.85
C ILE A 8 -9.45 -16.52 -5.37
N ALA A 9 -8.25 -16.71 -5.89
CA ALA A 9 -7.45 -15.65 -6.46
C ALA A 9 -6.83 -16.14 -7.76
N LEU A 10 -7.22 -15.51 -8.87
CA LEU A 10 -6.68 -15.80 -10.19
C LEU A 10 -5.38 -15.03 -10.41
N LEU A 11 -4.32 -15.80 -10.73
CA LEU A 11 -3.01 -15.33 -11.16
C LEU A 11 -3.00 -15.07 -12.67
N LEU A 12 -2.39 -13.97 -13.09
CA LEU A 12 -1.70 -13.85 -14.38
C LEU A 12 -0.49 -12.91 -14.18
N GLY A 13 0.72 -13.44 -14.36
CA GLY A 13 1.98 -12.68 -14.42
C GLY A 13 2.77 -12.56 -13.11
N THR A 14 3.70 -13.50 -12.91
CA THR A 14 5.01 -13.40 -12.20
C THR A 14 5.21 -12.41 -11.02
N GLU A 15 5.54 -13.02 -9.87
CA GLU A 15 6.36 -12.55 -8.72
C GLU A 15 5.67 -11.83 -7.53
N LEU A 16 5.55 -12.60 -6.43
CA LEU A 16 5.37 -12.24 -5.01
C LEU A 16 4.38 -11.12 -4.63
N SER A 17 3.12 -11.51 -4.37
CA SER A 17 2.18 -10.73 -3.55
C SER A 17 1.87 -11.48 -2.26
N ALA A 18 2.22 -10.89 -1.11
CA ALA A 18 1.90 -11.40 0.21
C ALA A 18 0.39 -11.25 0.48
N ARG A 19 -0.30 -12.37 0.69
CA ARG A 19 -1.70 -12.42 1.11
C ARG A 19 -1.77 -12.56 2.62
N GLU A 20 -2.03 -11.47 3.35
CA GLU A 20 -2.54 -11.57 4.74
C GLU A 20 -4.08 -11.47 4.68
N PRO A 21 -4.84 -12.42 5.26
CA PRO A 21 -6.30 -12.38 5.27
C PRO A 21 -6.80 -11.27 6.21
N GLY A 22 -7.53 -10.29 5.65
CA GLY A 22 -8.38 -9.40 6.45
C GLY A 22 -9.60 -10.19 6.95
N GLN A 23 -9.88 -10.11 8.26
CA GLN A 23 -11.05 -10.74 8.86
C GLN A 23 -12.26 -9.82 8.65
N PHE A 24 -12.91 -9.92 7.49
CA PHE A 24 -14.15 -9.20 7.21
C PHE A 24 -15.33 -9.92 7.88
N GLY A 25 -16.24 -9.16 8.49
CA GLY A 25 -17.52 -9.70 8.95
C GLY A 25 -18.32 -10.19 7.76
N LEU A 26 -18.28 -11.49 7.47
CA LEU A 26 -19.06 -12.21 6.43
C LEU A 26 -18.91 -11.72 4.97
N GLY A 27 -18.25 -10.61 4.71
CA GLY A 27 -18.10 -10.00 3.39
C GLY A 27 -16.95 -10.59 2.57
N LEU A 28 -17.23 -10.86 1.29
CA LEU A 28 -16.16 -11.03 0.29
C LEU A 28 -15.75 -9.64 -0.19
N VAL A 29 -14.45 -9.45 -0.43
CA VAL A 29 -13.93 -8.26 -1.10
C VAL A 29 -12.72 -8.67 -1.93
N ARG A 30 -12.65 -8.16 -3.15
CA ARG A 30 -11.47 -8.31 -3.99
C ARG A 30 -10.65 -7.03 -3.86
N ILE A 31 -9.38 -7.17 -3.47
CA ILE A 31 -8.47 -6.04 -3.26
C ILE A 31 -7.26 -6.18 -4.17
N ILE A 32 -6.89 -5.09 -4.83
CA ILE A 32 -5.69 -4.96 -5.66
C ILE A 32 -4.80 -3.89 -5.02
N VAL A 33 -3.62 -4.32 -4.58
CA VAL A 33 -2.58 -3.47 -4.00
C VAL A 33 -1.19 -3.86 -4.52
N PRO A 34 -0.26 -2.91 -4.67
CA PRO A 34 1.11 -3.23 -5.05
C PRO A 34 1.88 -3.86 -3.88
N PRO A 35 2.63 -4.96 -4.07
CA PRO A 35 3.46 -5.54 -3.01
C PRO A 35 4.77 -4.77 -2.81
N VAL A 36 5.21 -4.03 -3.84
CA VAL A 36 6.47 -3.28 -3.84
C VAL A 36 6.30 -1.94 -4.55
N VAL A 37 7.14 -0.97 -4.19
CA VAL A 37 7.28 0.29 -4.92
C VAL A 37 8.71 0.43 -5.41
N LEU A 38 8.88 0.75 -6.69
CA LEU A 38 10.17 0.87 -7.35
C LEU A 38 10.56 2.34 -7.56
N PHE A 39 11.73 2.71 -7.05
CA PHE A 39 12.36 4.02 -7.24
C PHE A 39 13.56 3.90 -8.15
N GLN A 40 13.68 4.82 -9.10
CA GLN A 40 14.92 5.06 -9.82
C GLN A 40 15.59 6.26 -9.17
N VAL A 41 16.77 6.06 -8.56
CA VAL A 41 17.51 7.10 -7.85
C VAL A 41 18.70 7.51 -8.71
N PRO A 42 18.58 8.53 -9.57
CA PRO A 42 19.70 9.00 -10.40
C PRO A 42 20.69 9.86 -9.61
N ASN A 43 20.21 10.56 -8.57
CA ASN A 43 21.01 11.45 -7.73
C ASN A 43 20.57 11.30 -6.27
N VAL A 44 21.48 10.90 -5.40
CA VAL A 44 21.24 10.66 -3.96
C VAL A 44 21.10 11.95 -3.15
N GLY A 45 21.47 13.10 -3.72
CA GLY A 45 21.24 14.43 -3.15
C GLY A 45 19.87 15.03 -3.49
N ALA A 46 19.02 14.32 -4.23
CA ALA A 46 17.72 14.82 -4.66
C ALA A 46 16.58 13.84 -4.35
N ASN A 47 15.36 14.37 -4.22
CA ASN A 47 14.16 13.55 -4.10
C ASN A 47 13.97 12.72 -5.37
N SER A 48 13.53 11.48 -5.22
CA SER A 48 13.23 10.58 -6.33
C SER A 48 11.75 10.21 -6.30
N THR A 49 11.06 10.35 -7.43
CA THR A 49 9.68 9.86 -7.57
C THR A 49 9.71 8.40 -8.02
N ALA A 50 8.75 7.59 -7.56
CA ALA A 50 8.60 6.23 -8.07
C ALA A 50 8.38 6.22 -9.58
N SER A 51 8.87 5.16 -10.22
CA SER A 51 8.83 4.99 -11.68
C SER A 51 7.43 5.00 -12.28
N SER A 52 6.40 4.67 -11.48
CA SER A 52 5.00 4.77 -11.86
C SER A 52 4.11 4.95 -10.62
N PRO A 53 3.02 5.75 -10.71
CA PRO A 53 2.00 5.76 -9.67
C PRO A 53 1.38 4.38 -9.50
N THR A 54 1.00 4.05 -8.27
CA THR A 54 0.35 2.76 -7.97
C THR A 54 -1.13 2.96 -7.70
N THR A 55 -1.97 2.07 -8.21
CA THR A 55 -3.40 2.09 -7.89
C THR A 55 -3.70 1.11 -6.75
N VAL A 56 -4.35 1.61 -5.71
CA VAL A 56 -5.01 0.79 -4.69
C VAL A 56 -6.49 0.76 -5.02
N SER A 57 -7.07 -0.42 -5.13
CA SER A 57 -8.49 -0.55 -5.47
C SER A 57 -9.12 -1.77 -4.83
N PHE A 58 -10.43 -1.72 -4.71
CA PHE A 58 -11.23 -2.86 -4.35
C PHE A 58 -12.52 -2.89 -5.15
N ASP A 59 -13.07 -4.08 -5.30
CA ASP A 59 -14.37 -4.32 -5.92
C ASP A 59 -15.08 -5.49 -5.22
N GLN A 60 -16.37 -5.63 -5.51
CA GLN A 60 -17.23 -6.68 -4.98
C GLN A 60 -17.29 -6.70 -3.44
N ALA A 61 -17.07 -5.56 -2.77
CA ALA A 61 -17.13 -5.49 -1.32
C ALA A 61 -18.57 -5.65 -0.83
N VAL A 62 -18.72 -6.50 0.18
CA VAL A 62 -19.95 -6.61 0.98
C VAL A 62 -19.61 -6.17 2.39
N LEU A 63 -19.97 -4.94 2.75
CA LEU A 63 -19.71 -4.35 4.07
C LEU A 63 -20.95 -4.42 4.95
N GLY A 64 -20.75 -4.45 6.27
CA GLY A 64 -21.82 -4.33 7.24
C GLY A 64 -22.51 -2.97 7.18
N LEU A 65 -23.70 -2.88 7.79
CA LEU A 65 -24.46 -1.64 7.85
C LEU A 65 -23.67 -0.57 8.62
N GLY A 66 -23.43 0.58 7.99
CA GLY A 66 -22.66 1.67 8.59
C GLY A 66 -21.14 1.50 8.50
N GLU A 67 -20.65 0.44 7.87
CA GLU A 67 -19.21 0.19 7.73
C GLU A 67 -18.64 0.80 6.44
N ALA A 68 -17.38 1.24 6.53
CA ALA A 68 -16.50 1.61 5.44
C ALA A 68 -15.27 0.70 5.42
N LEU A 69 -14.62 0.58 4.27
CA LEU A 69 -13.33 -0.11 4.14
C LEU A 69 -12.18 0.87 4.34
N ARG A 70 -11.34 0.64 5.34
CA ARG A 70 -10.05 1.32 5.51
C ARG A 70 -8.93 0.45 4.99
N ILE A 71 -8.08 1.05 4.15
CA ILE A 71 -6.88 0.43 3.62
C ILE A 71 -5.67 1.18 4.15
N SER A 72 -4.77 0.45 4.80
CA SER A 72 -3.57 1.00 5.42
C SER A 72 -2.33 0.26 4.95
N VAL A 73 -1.19 0.94 4.96
CA VAL A 73 0.10 0.42 4.48
C VAL A 73 1.20 0.67 5.50
N ARG A 74 2.15 -0.26 5.57
CA ARG A 74 3.44 -0.06 6.22
C ARG A 74 4.56 -0.63 5.36
N ALA A 75 5.79 -0.22 5.62
CA ALA A 75 6.95 -0.90 5.05
C ALA A 75 7.24 -2.18 5.84
N ASP A 76 7.71 -3.23 5.16
CA ASP A 76 8.22 -4.42 5.85
C ASP A 76 9.53 -4.15 6.61
N GLY A 77 10.27 -3.11 6.20
CA GLY A 77 11.49 -2.68 6.84
C GLY A 77 12.01 -1.37 6.24
N ASP A 78 13.18 -0.95 6.74
CA ASP A 78 13.93 0.13 6.10
C ASP A 78 14.49 -0.36 4.75
N LEU A 79 14.75 0.58 3.83
CA LEU A 79 15.33 0.24 2.55
C LEU A 79 16.83 -0.02 2.77
N THR A 80 17.21 -1.29 2.81
CA THR A 80 18.61 -1.70 2.94
C THR A 80 19.30 -1.67 1.59
N LEU A 81 20.59 -1.31 1.60
CA LEU A 81 21.40 -1.22 0.41
C LEU A 81 22.52 -2.25 0.43
N PRO A 82 22.88 -2.82 -0.73
CA PRO A 82 24.13 -3.56 -0.84
C PRO A 82 25.31 -2.65 -0.49
N GLY A 83 26.00 -2.94 0.62
CA GLY A 83 27.22 -2.23 1.04
C GLY A 83 27.03 -0.82 1.61
N GLY A 84 25.81 -0.43 2.00
CA GLY A 84 25.51 0.92 2.50
C GLY A 84 24.59 0.96 3.72
N GLY A 85 24.32 2.16 4.21
CA GLY A 85 23.37 2.41 5.30
C GLY A 85 21.91 2.16 4.89
N ALA A 86 21.06 1.86 5.86
CA ALA A 86 19.62 1.71 5.63
C ALA A 86 18.95 3.08 5.53
N ILE A 87 18.04 3.24 4.56
CA ILE A 87 17.19 4.43 4.45
C ILE A 87 15.91 4.18 5.27
N PRO A 88 15.60 5.03 6.26
CA PRO A 88 14.39 4.88 7.05
C PRO A 88 13.14 4.84 6.17
N ALA A 89 12.20 3.94 6.48
CA ALA A 89 10.92 3.87 5.76
C ALA A 89 10.18 5.22 5.74
N THR A 90 10.32 6.04 6.78
CA THR A 90 9.71 7.37 6.91
C THR A 90 10.17 8.39 5.87
N ASN A 91 11.26 8.10 5.15
CA ASN A 91 11.71 8.92 4.02
C ASN A 91 10.90 8.66 2.74
N ILE A 92 10.04 7.64 2.73
CA ILE A 92 9.13 7.38 1.63
C ILE A 92 7.75 7.94 1.99
N SER A 93 7.27 8.84 1.17
CA SER A 93 5.95 9.46 1.27
C SER A 93 5.11 9.20 0.03
N TRP A 94 3.81 9.48 0.13
CA TRP A 94 2.92 9.48 -1.02
C TRP A 94 1.95 10.65 -0.97
N THR A 95 1.51 11.05 -2.15
CA THR A 95 0.32 11.86 -2.36
C THR A 95 -0.75 11.05 -3.07
N THR A 96 -2.01 11.42 -2.82
CA THR A 96 -3.18 10.73 -3.36
C THR A 96 -3.83 11.54 -4.48
N SER A 97 -4.39 10.83 -5.46
CA SER A 97 -5.13 11.42 -6.58
C SER A 97 -6.15 10.42 -7.13
N ASN A 98 -7.03 10.88 -8.03
CA ASN A 98 -7.99 10.03 -8.76
C ASN A 98 -8.85 9.13 -7.85
N VAL A 99 -9.25 9.67 -6.70
CA VAL A 99 -10.03 8.98 -5.68
C VAL A 99 -11.43 8.68 -6.20
N LEU A 100 -11.95 7.48 -5.94
CA LEU A 100 -13.32 7.09 -6.22
C LEU A 100 -13.94 6.44 -4.98
N ASN A 101 -15.16 6.85 -4.65
CA ASN A 101 -15.98 6.29 -3.56
C ASN A 101 -15.25 6.24 -2.21
N GLY A 102 -14.57 7.33 -1.87
CA GLY A 102 -13.82 7.43 -0.62
C GLY A 102 -12.98 8.69 -0.54
N ILE A 103 -12.03 8.67 0.39
CA ILE A 103 -11.06 9.72 0.65
C ILE A 103 -9.65 9.13 0.55
N GLY A 104 -8.78 9.79 -0.22
CA GLY A 104 -7.35 9.50 -0.24
C GLY A 104 -6.65 10.25 0.89
N ILE A 105 -5.73 9.57 1.58
CA ILE A 105 -4.99 10.12 2.71
C ILE A 105 -3.50 10.17 2.32
N ASN A 106 -2.93 11.36 2.24
CA ASN A 106 -1.50 11.55 2.03
C ASN A 106 -0.73 11.13 3.27
N GLY A 107 0.48 10.60 3.10
CA GLY A 107 1.23 10.09 4.25
C GLY A 107 2.67 9.69 3.94
N ALA A 108 3.28 9.06 4.93
CA ALA A 108 4.61 8.47 4.85
C ALA A 108 4.60 7.05 5.40
N LEU A 109 5.50 6.22 4.87
CA LEU A 109 5.65 4.85 5.32
C LEU A 109 6.22 4.86 6.73
N ASN A 110 5.79 3.86 7.49
CA ASN A 110 6.36 3.54 8.78
C ASN A 110 6.64 2.04 8.76
N LYS A 111 7.65 1.56 9.48
CA LYS A 111 7.95 0.12 9.61
C LYS A 111 7.26 -0.53 10.82
N ILE A 112 6.84 0.28 11.78
CA ILE A 112 6.20 -0.13 13.04
C ILE A 112 4.68 -0.12 12.86
N THR A 113 4.12 1.01 12.44
CA THR A 113 2.66 1.23 12.37
C THR A 113 2.14 1.20 10.94
N TYR A 114 0.88 0.80 10.78
CA TYR A 114 0.16 0.97 9.52
C TYR A 114 -0.38 2.39 9.43
N THR A 115 -0.11 3.05 8.31
CA THR A 115 -0.62 4.39 8.00
C THR A 115 -1.78 4.25 7.00
N PRO A 116 -2.95 4.86 7.25
CA PRO A 116 -4.08 4.77 6.31
C PRO A 116 -3.76 5.50 5.01
N VAL A 117 -4.13 4.90 3.87
CA VAL A 117 -4.00 5.51 2.53
C VAL A 117 -5.34 5.85 1.91
N PHE A 118 -6.38 5.12 2.29
CA PHE A 118 -7.70 5.23 1.71
C PHE A 118 -8.76 4.78 2.71
N GLU A 119 -9.86 5.50 2.73
CA GLU A 119 -11.08 5.10 3.42
C GLU A 119 -12.26 5.24 2.46
N SER A 120 -13.04 4.17 2.28
CA SER A 120 -14.19 4.20 1.39
C SER A 120 -15.33 5.03 1.98
N THR A 121 -16.27 5.46 1.15
CA THR A 121 -17.60 5.83 1.65
C THR A 121 -18.28 4.62 2.28
N VAL A 122 -19.17 4.85 3.24
CA VAL A 122 -19.94 3.79 3.89
C VAL A 122 -20.70 2.96 2.86
N GLY A 123 -20.62 1.62 2.98
CA GLY A 123 -21.33 0.69 2.09
C GLY A 123 -20.83 0.65 0.65
N ALA A 124 -19.67 1.25 0.34
CA ALA A 124 -19.12 1.22 -1.01
C ALA A 124 -18.81 -0.23 -1.45
N ALA A 125 -19.35 -0.64 -2.59
CA ALA A 125 -19.05 -1.95 -3.20
C ALA A 125 -17.73 -1.96 -3.98
N ALA A 126 -17.23 -0.78 -4.36
CA ALA A 126 -15.96 -0.60 -5.06
C ALA A 126 -15.40 0.80 -4.80
N GLY A 127 -14.08 0.94 -4.91
CA GLY A 127 -13.39 2.22 -4.75
C GLY A 127 -11.92 2.13 -5.13
N ARG A 128 -11.28 3.30 -5.30
CA ARG A 128 -9.86 3.36 -5.66
C ARG A 128 -9.19 4.65 -5.20
N VAL A 129 -7.87 4.61 -5.11
CA VAL A 129 -6.97 5.76 -5.02
C VAL A 129 -5.69 5.49 -5.80
N VAL A 130 -5.15 6.53 -6.43
CA VAL A 130 -3.82 6.49 -7.04
C VAL A 130 -2.83 7.13 -6.08
N LEU A 131 -1.73 6.43 -5.80
CA LEU A 131 -0.64 6.87 -4.95
C LEU A 131 0.58 7.23 -5.79
N THR A 132 1.08 8.46 -5.63
CA THR A 132 2.35 8.91 -6.20
C THR A 132 3.39 8.92 -5.10
N TRP A 133 4.35 8.00 -5.18
CA TRP A 133 5.36 7.81 -4.13
C TRP A 133 6.60 8.67 -4.38
N THR A 134 7.12 9.25 -3.29
CA THR A 134 8.36 10.03 -3.28
C THR A 134 9.30 9.44 -2.24
N LEU A 135 10.54 9.21 -2.63
CA LEU A 135 11.66 8.97 -1.73
C LEU A 135 12.38 10.31 -1.52
N SER A 136 12.41 10.82 -0.29
CA SER A 136 13.20 12.01 0.03
C SER A 136 14.69 11.76 -0.19
N ALA A 137 15.42 12.82 -0.56
CA ALA A 137 16.86 12.78 -0.81
C ALA A 137 17.57 12.04 0.33
N PRO A 138 18.09 10.83 0.07
CA PRO A 138 18.50 9.98 1.16
C PRO A 138 19.92 10.33 1.68
N GLY A 139 20.61 11.26 1.03
CA GLY A 139 21.86 11.86 1.50
C GLY A 139 23.12 11.15 0.97
N GLY A 140 24.28 11.51 1.54
CA GLY A 140 25.56 10.87 1.22
C GLY A 140 25.64 9.42 1.72
N GLY A 141 26.47 8.60 1.09
CA GLY A 141 26.69 7.19 1.49
C GLY A 141 25.82 6.17 0.75
N LEU A 142 25.13 6.59 -0.31
CA LEU A 142 24.26 5.75 -1.13
C LEU A 142 24.71 5.81 -2.58
N THR A 143 24.53 4.72 -3.30
CA THR A 143 24.76 4.69 -4.75
C THR A 143 23.46 4.98 -5.48
N ALA A 144 23.57 5.58 -6.67
CA ALA A 144 22.46 5.68 -7.61
C ALA A 144 21.98 4.28 -8.05
N GLY A 145 20.76 4.21 -8.58
CA GLY A 145 20.20 2.99 -9.19
C GLY A 145 18.78 2.66 -8.74
N THR A 146 18.33 1.46 -9.10
CA THR A 146 16.99 0.98 -8.78
C THR A 146 16.90 0.51 -7.33
N ARG A 147 15.85 0.94 -6.63
CA ARG A 147 15.55 0.57 -5.24
C ARG A 147 14.10 0.14 -5.14
N TYR A 148 13.81 -0.77 -4.21
CA TYR A 148 12.43 -1.16 -3.93
C TYR A 148 12.12 -1.10 -2.43
N ALA A 149 10.89 -0.73 -2.11
CA ALA A 149 10.31 -0.83 -0.78
C ALA A 149 9.28 -1.96 -0.78
N ALA A 150 9.46 -2.97 0.07
CA ALA A 150 8.45 -4.01 0.29
C ALA A 150 7.33 -3.46 1.18
N LEU A 151 6.09 -3.66 0.76
CA LEU A 151 4.90 -3.14 1.41
C LEU A 151 4.10 -4.24 2.06
N ARG A 152 3.56 -3.93 3.24
CA ARG A 152 2.54 -4.73 3.90
C ARG A 152 1.26 -3.93 4.04
N TRP A 153 0.16 -4.55 3.64
CA TRP A 153 -1.16 -3.94 3.62
C TRP A 153 -2.04 -4.48 4.74
N ARG A 154 -2.90 -3.63 5.27
CA ARG A 154 -3.94 -3.96 6.24
C ARG A 154 -5.27 -3.46 5.71
N PHE A 155 -6.30 -4.27 5.92
CA PHE A 155 -7.66 -4.00 5.47
C PHE A 155 -8.61 -4.19 6.64
N GLU A 156 -9.40 -3.16 6.93
CA GLU A 156 -10.26 -3.10 8.11
C GLU A 156 -11.64 -2.59 7.69
N ALA A 157 -12.69 -3.26 8.18
CA ALA A 157 -14.02 -2.65 8.21
C ALA A 157 -14.07 -1.70 9.42
N VAL A 158 -14.48 -0.45 9.19
CA VAL A 158 -14.53 0.59 10.22
C VAL A 158 -15.91 1.25 10.23
N THR A 159 -16.39 1.66 11.40
CA THR A 159 -17.52 2.59 11.51
C THR A 159 -16.93 4.00 11.64
N PRO A 160 -17.10 4.87 10.64
CA PRO A 160 -16.54 6.22 10.64
C PRO A 160 -17.09 7.12 11.75
#